data_AF-A0A3B8WFK9-F1
#
_entry.id   AF-A0A3B8WFK9-F1
#
_cell.length_a   1.000
_cell.length_b   1.000
_cell.length_c   1.000
_cell.angle_alpha   90.00
_cell.angle_beta   90.00
_cell.angle_gamma   90.00
#
_symmetry.space_group_name_H-M   'P 1'
#
loop_
_entity.id
_entity.type
_entity.pdbx_description
1 polymer ?
#
loop_
_entity_poly.entity_id
_entity_poly.type
_entity_poly.pdbx_seq_one_letter_code
_entity_poly.pdbx_strand_id
1 'polypeptide(L)'
;ITPKNILMIGPTGVGKTEIARRLAKLADAPFLKVEATKFTEVGYVGRDVESIIRDLADMAVKMLREQEMKRHEHRALDAAEDRILDALLPPPRDFNEDSQRTNADSS
;
A
#
# COMPACT_ATOMS: atom_id res chain seq x y z
N ILE A 1 25.05 -16.10 9.16
CA ILE A 1 25.63 -14.76 8.91
C ILE A 1 24.80 -13.76 9.70
N THR A 2 25.41 -12.96 10.57
CA THR A 2 24.72 -11.93 11.36
C THR A 2 24.96 -10.54 10.77
N PRO A 3 23.95 -9.64 10.76
CA PRO A 3 24.14 -8.27 10.30
C PRO A 3 25.23 -7.54 11.12
N LYS A 4 26.00 -6.65 10.48
CA LYS A 4 26.94 -5.76 11.17
C LYS A 4 26.24 -4.44 11.50
N ASN A 5 25.99 -4.19 12.78
CA ASN A 5 25.35 -2.96 13.25
C ASN A 5 26.32 -1.75 13.15
N ILE A 6 25.77 -0.55 12.95
CA ILE A 6 26.54 0.70 12.78
C ILE A 6 26.20 1.67 13.93
N LEU A 7 27.23 2.23 14.56
CA LEU A 7 27.11 3.34 15.50
C LEU A 7 27.64 4.62 14.86
N MET A 8 26.78 5.63 14.70
CA MET A 8 27.16 6.94 14.14
C MET A 8 27.48 7.94 15.24
N ILE A 9 28.69 8.50 15.26
CA ILE A 9 29.14 9.50 16.26
C ILE A 9 29.36 10.85 15.57
N GLY A 10 28.84 11.92 16.16
CA GLY A 10 29.03 13.30 15.67
C GLY A 10 28.01 14.28 16.27
N PRO A 11 28.18 15.61 16.09
CA PRO A 11 27.26 16.62 16.65
C PRO A 11 25.86 16.58 16.00
N THR A 12 24.88 17.26 16.57
CA THR A 12 23.53 17.36 15.98
C THR A 12 23.59 18.09 14.63
N GLY A 13 22.62 17.84 13.75
CA GLY A 13 22.53 18.53 12.45
C GLY A 13 23.47 18.04 11.33
N VAL A 14 24.48 17.21 11.61
CA VAL A 14 25.42 16.70 10.57
C VAL A 14 24.86 15.63 9.64
N GLY A 15 23.56 15.34 9.71
CA GLY A 15 22.91 14.41 8.78
C GLY A 15 22.94 12.92 9.15
N LYS A 16 23.33 12.52 10.37
CA LYS A 16 23.33 11.10 10.80
C LYS A 16 22.01 10.37 10.47
N THR A 17 20.87 10.98 10.82
CA THR A 17 19.54 10.42 10.53
C THR A 17 19.24 10.39 9.03
N GLU A 18 19.71 11.38 8.27
CA GLU A 18 19.47 11.49 6.83
C GLU A 18 20.27 10.42 6.06
N ILE A 19 21.49 10.13 6.50
CA ILE A 19 22.30 9.02 5.94
C ILE A 19 21.54 7.70 6.07
N ALA A 20 21.01 7.39 7.26
CA ALA A 20 20.25 6.15 7.49
C ALA A 20 18.95 6.12 6.67
N ARG A 21 18.21 7.23 6.64
CA ARG A 21 16.96 7.37 5.86
C ARG A 21 17.19 7.15 4.37
N ARG A 22 18.22 7.79 3.81
CA ARG A 22 18.55 7.67 2.38
C ARG A 22 19.07 6.29 2.03
N LEU A 23 19.87 5.67 2.89
CA LEU A 23 20.32 4.30 2.69
C LEU A 23 19.13 3.34 2.60
N ALA A 24 18.15 3.45 3.50
CA ALA A 24 16.96 2.62 3.47
C ALA A 24 16.13 2.86 2.19
N LYS A 25 15.97 4.13 1.76
CA LYS A 25 15.28 4.45 0.50
C LYS A 25 16.00 3.88 -0.73
N LEU A 26 17.33 3.93 -0.76
CA LEU A 26 18.14 3.37 -1.86
C LEU A 26 18.07 1.84 -1.91
N ALA A 27 17.98 1.20 -0.75
CA ALA A 27 17.86 -0.25 -0.63
C ALA A 27 16.40 -0.75 -0.74
N ASP A 28 15.44 0.15 -0.97
CA ASP A 28 13.99 -0.14 -0.93
C ASP A 28 13.58 -0.92 0.34
N ALA A 29 14.09 -0.47 1.48
CA ALA A 29 13.92 -1.12 2.77
C ALA A 29 13.01 -0.31 3.71
N PRO A 30 12.20 -0.96 4.55
CA PRO A 30 11.40 -0.28 5.57
C PRO A 30 12.33 0.42 6.58
N PHE A 31 11.94 1.61 7.04
CA PHE A 31 12.78 2.46 7.89
C PHE A 31 12.01 3.10 9.04
N LEU A 32 12.41 2.83 10.27
CA LEU A 32 11.80 3.39 11.48
C LEU A 32 12.81 4.23 12.28
N LYS A 33 12.48 5.49 12.57
CA LYS A 33 13.25 6.33 13.50
C LYS A 33 12.67 6.18 14.91
N VAL A 34 13.51 5.75 15.85
CA VAL A 34 13.15 5.61 17.27
C VAL A 34 14.12 6.41 18.14
N GLU A 35 13.61 7.00 19.23
CA GLU A 35 14.42 7.70 20.24
C GLU A 35 14.55 6.82 21.48
N ALA A 36 15.79 6.56 21.91
CA ALA A 36 16.08 5.59 22.97
C ALA A 36 15.52 6.00 24.34
N THR A 37 15.47 7.31 24.63
CA THR A 37 14.96 7.83 25.91
C THR A 37 13.50 7.47 26.15
N LYS A 38 12.71 7.25 25.09
CA LYS A 38 11.31 6.84 25.18
C LYS A 38 11.09 5.49 25.88
N PHE A 39 12.12 4.67 25.99
CA PHE A 39 12.06 3.33 26.58
C PHE A 39 12.68 3.27 27.99
N THR A 40 13.29 4.36 28.45
CA THR A 40 13.96 4.42 29.76
C THR A 40 13.30 5.40 30.72
N GLU A 41 12.58 6.40 30.21
CA GLU A 41 12.16 7.58 31.00
C GLU A 41 10.83 7.41 31.74
N VAL A 42 10.03 6.39 31.43
CA VAL A 42 8.79 6.13 32.15
C VAL A 42 8.54 4.64 32.20
N GLY A 43 8.58 4.04 33.39
CA GLY A 43 8.10 2.68 33.65
C GLY A 43 6.57 2.57 33.51
N TYR A 44 5.98 3.08 32.42
CA TYR A 44 4.57 2.92 32.13
C TYR A 44 4.38 1.83 31.10
N VAL A 45 3.55 0.86 31.48
CA VAL A 45 3.17 -0.42 30.86
C VAL A 45 2.57 -0.26 29.44
N GLY A 46 3.28 0.33 28.46
CA GLY A 46 2.67 0.64 27.16
C GLY A 46 3.57 0.71 25.92
N ARG A 47 4.88 0.97 26.04
CA ARG A 47 5.81 0.82 24.89
C ARG A 47 6.94 -0.12 25.25
N ASP A 48 6.70 -1.39 24.96
CA ASP A 48 7.72 -2.43 24.97
C ASP A 48 8.73 -2.20 23.84
N VAL A 49 9.98 -2.61 24.02
CA VAL A 49 11.02 -2.66 22.98
C VAL A 49 10.53 -3.46 21.77
N GLU A 50 9.67 -4.46 21.98
CA GLU A 50 8.99 -5.19 20.91
C GLU A 50 8.17 -4.30 19.97
N SER A 51 7.69 -3.14 20.42
CA SER A 51 6.93 -2.21 19.58
C SER A 51 7.78 -1.68 18.43
N ILE A 52 9.10 -1.59 18.60
CA ILE A 52 10.02 -1.18 17.53
C ILE A 52 9.90 -2.13 16.34
N ILE A 53 9.80 -3.43 16.61
CA ILE A 53 9.69 -4.45 15.57
C ILE A 53 8.29 -4.44 14.94
N ARG A 54 7.23 -4.27 15.76
CA ARG A 54 5.85 -4.15 15.26
C ARG A 54 5.68 -2.94 14.34
N ASP A 55 6.15 -1.77 14.77
CA ASP A 55 6.08 -0.54 13.97
C ASP A 55 6.87 -0.69 12.66
N LEU A 56 8.04 -1.34 12.69
CA LEU A 56 8.83 -1.60 11.47
C LEU A 56 8.11 -2.55 10.51
N ALA A 57 7.46 -3.59 11.03
CA ALA A 57 6.67 -4.53 10.23
C ALA A 57 5.47 -3.84 9.59
N ASP A 58 4.75 -3.00 10.32
CA ASP A 58 3.62 -2.22 9.78
C ASP A 58 4.08 -1.28 8.66
N MET A 59 5.25 -0.65 8.81
CA MET A 59 5.85 0.16 7.75
C MET A 59 6.21 -0.67 6.52
N ALA A 60 6.71 -1.89 6.69
CA ALA A 60 7.01 -2.81 5.58
C ALA A 60 5.74 -3.22 4.83
N VAL A 61 4.68 -3.57 5.54
CA VAL A 61 3.38 -3.93 4.95
C VAL A 61 2.79 -2.75 4.18
N LYS A 62 2.85 -1.54 4.76
CA LYS A 62 2.39 -0.32 4.08
C LYS A 62 3.19 -0.07 2.80
N MET A 63 4.51 -0.17 2.86
CA MET A 63 5.39 0.02 1.70
C MET A 63 5.07 -0.97 0.58
N LEU A 64 4.95 -2.26 0.90
CA LEU A 64 4.59 -3.30 -0.06
C LEU A 64 3.20 -3.05 -0.66
N ARG A 65 2.21 -2.67 0.16
CA ARG A 65 0.86 -2.36 -0.32
C ARG A 65 0.87 -1.21 -1.32
N GLU A 66 1.61 -0.14 -1.05
CA GLU A 66 1.75 1.00 -1.96
C GLU A 66 2.42 0.60 -3.28
N GLN A 67 3.44 -0.28 -3.22
CA GLN A 67 4.11 -0.80 -4.41
C GLN A 67 3.17 -1.66 -5.26
N GLU A 68 2.47 -2.61 -4.64
CA GLU A 68 1.53 -3.50 -5.34
C GLU A 68 0.33 -2.73 -5.90
N MET A 69 -0.19 -1.72 -5.18
CA MET A 69 -1.24 -0.84 -5.69
C MET A 69 -0.82 -0.14 -6.98
N LYS A 70 0.40 0.43 -7.01
CA LYS A 70 0.94 1.08 -8.22
C LYS A 70 1.17 0.08 -9.34
N ARG A 71 1.68 -1.11 -9.00
CA ARG A 71 1.93 -2.18 -9.98
C ARG A 71 0.66 -2.64 -10.68
N HIS A 72 -0.47 -2.65 -9.97
CA HIS A 72 -1.75 -3.13 -10.47
C HIS A 72 -2.73 -2.03 -10.89
N GLU A 73 -2.30 -0.76 -10.82
CA GLU A 73 -3.15 0.42 -11.07
C GLU A 73 -3.86 0.35 -12.42
N HIS A 74 -3.14 0.06 -13.51
CA HIS A 74 -3.74 0.01 -14.85
C HIS A 74 -4.80 -1.09 -14.99
N ARG A 75 -4.48 -2.32 -14.57
CA ARG A 75 -5.44 -3.43 -14.64
C ARG A 75 -6.66 -3.21 -13.75
N ALA A 76 -6.45 -2.57 -12.59
CA ALA A 76 -7.53 -2.23 -11.69
C ALA A 76 -8.45 -1.15 -12.30
N LEU A 77 -7.88 -0.20 -13.04
CA LEU A 77 -8.64 0.82 -13.77
C LEU A 77 -9.49 0.20 -14.88
N ASP A 78 -8.89 -0.60 -15.76
CA ASP A 78 -9.60 -1.24 -16.88
C ASP A 78 -10.78 -2.09 -16.37
N ALA A 79 -10.54 -2.90 -15.33
CA ALA A 79 -11.59 -3.72 -14.72
C ALA A 79 -12.69 -2.89 -14.02
N ALA A 80 -12.34 -1.72 -13.47
CA ALA A 80 -13.31 -0.80 -12.91
C ALA A 80 -14.15 -0.13 -13.99
N GLU A 81 -13.53 0.26 -15.11
CA GLU A 81 -14.21 0.82 -16.29
C GLU A 81 -15.22 -0.18 -16.85
N ASP A 82 -14.81 -1.42 -17.11
CA ASP A 82 -15.70 -2.48 -17.60
C ASP A 82 -16.91 -2.68 -16.67
N ARG A 83 -16.65 -2.73 -15.36
CA ARG A 83 -17.72 -2.90 -14.37
C ARG A 83 -18.69 -1.71 -14.33
N ILE A 84 -18.19 -0.49 -14.56
CA ILE A 84 -19.03 0.70 -14.66
C ILE A 84 -19.84 0.68 -15.95
N LEU A 85 -19.23 0.29 -17.08
CA LEU A 85 -19.92 0.15 -18.36
C LEU A 85 -21.06 -0.86 -18.29
N ASP A 86 -20.84 -2.02 -17.69
CA ASP A 86 -21.87 -3.05 -17.48
C ASP A 86 -23.04 -2.53 -16.63
N ALA A 87 -22.77 -1.67 -15.65
CA ALA A 87 -23.81 -1.10 -14.79
C ALA A 87 -24.59 0.04 -15.46
N LEU A 88 -23.97 0.76 -16.40
CA LEU A 88 -24.58 1.92 -17.06
C LEU A 88 -25.28 1.57 -18.37
N LEU A 89 -24.83 0.52 -19.07
CA LEU A 89 -25.41 0.12 -20.34
C LEU A 89 -26.61 -0.81 -20.12
N PRO A 90 -27.78 -0.52 -20.72
CA PRO A 90 -28.91 -1.41 -20.66
C PRO A 90 -28.54 -2.76 -21.31
N PRO A 91 -29.16 -3.88 -20.86
CA PRO A 91 -28.90 -5.17 -21.46
C PRO A 91 -29.14 -5.09 -22.97
N PRO A 92 -28.31 -5.74 -23.79
CA PRO A 92 -28.48 -5.74 -25.23
C PRO A 92 -29.92 -6.17 -25.55
N ARG A 93 -30.63 -5.35 -26.32
CA ARG A 93 -31.98 -5.70 -26.81
C ARG A 93 -31.83 -6.99 -27.62
N ASP A 94 -32.49 -8.05 -27.19
CA ASP A 94 -32.58 -9.27 -27.99
C ASP A 94 -33.30 -8.94 -29.31
N PHE A 95 -32.54 -8.88 -30.40
CA PHE A 95 -33.08 -8.70 -31.76
C PHE A 95 -34.08 -9.81 -32.17
N ASN A 96 -34.16 -10.90 -31.40
CA ASN A 96 -35.12 -11.97 -31.59
C ASN A 96 -36.53 -11.64 -31.06
N GLU A 97 -36.69 -10.70 -30.10
CA GLU A 97 -38.02 -10.35 -29.58
C GLU A 97 -38.80 -9.41 -30.53
N ASP A 98 -38.10 -8.52 -31.24
CA ASP A 98 -38.74 -7.59 -32.19
C ASP A 98 -39.26 -8.32 -33.46
N SER A 99 -38.64 -9.45 -33.81
CA SER A 99 -39.05 -10.31 -34.92
C SER A 99 -40.33 -11.12 -34.63
N GLN A 100 -40.64 -11.35 -33.34
CA GLN A 100 -41.87 -12.05 -32.94
C GLN A 100 -43.06 -11.08 -32.75
N ARG A 101 -42.80 -9.84 -32.31
CA ARG A 101 -43.86 -8.81 -32.16
C ARG A 101 -44.44 -8.35 -33.51
N THR A 102 -43.61 -8.25 -34.54
CA THR A 102 -44.05 -7.85 -35.89
C THR A 102 -44.91 -8.91 -36.60
N ASN A 103 -44.77 -10.19 -36.25
CA ASN A 103 -45.59 -11.28 -36.81
C ASN A 103 -46.93 -11.48 -36.08
N ALA A 104 -47.09 -10.97 -34.86
CA ALA A 104 -48.34 -11.08 -34.09
C ALA A 104 -49.37 -9.98 -34.44
N ASP A 105 -48.92 -8.80 -34.85
CA ASP A 105 -49.79 -7.67 -35.23
C ASP A 105 -50.33 -7.75 -36.68
N SER A 106 -49.92 -8.77 -37.46
CA SER A 106 -50.33 -8.97 -38.85
C SER A 106 -51.32 -10.13 -39.07
N SER A 107 -51.89 -10.69 -38.00
CA SER A 107 -52.93 -11.74 -38.04
C SER A 107 -54.27 -11.25 -37.49
#